data_AF-A0A7W5L2Q7-F1
#
_entry.id   AF-A0A7W5L2Q7-F1
#
_cell.length_a   1.000
_cell.length_b   1.000
_cell.length_c   1.000
_cell.angle_alpha   90.00
_cell.angle_beta   90.00
_cell.angle_gamma   90.00
#
_symmetry.space_group_name_H-M   'P 1'
#
loop_
_entity.id
_entity.type
_entity.pdbx_description
1 polymer ?
#
loop_
_entity_poly.entity_id
_entity_poly.type
_entity_poly.pdbx_seq_one_letter_code
_entity_poly.pdbx_strand_id
1 'polypeptide(L)'
;MDHFKDQPSIPQTIQRDEITTAFREVFATASGKRVLFWMLEQCAVYQEAYAGELGNATHYTLGKQGVGRRLIAELDRIDPTLYPRLLLAIADLRATDKAAAASRAEQEEGEDHDIDA
;
A
#
# COMPACT_ATOMS: atom_id res chain seq x y z
N MET A 1 17.73 -30.43 -32.47
CA MET A 1 16.56 -29.54 -32.28
C MET A 1 16.00 -29.83 -30.89
N ASP A 2 16.62 -29.23 -29.87
CA ASP A 2 16.22 -29.37 -28.47
C ASP A 2 15.10 -28.38 -28.14
N HIS A 3 13.86 -28.74 -28.46
CA HIS A 3 12.65 -27.97 -28.16
C HIS A 3 11.94 -28.48 -26.88
N PHE A 4 12.67 -28.60 -25.76
CA PHE A 4 12.09 -29.08 -24.50
C PHE A 4 12.47 -28.25 -23.26
N LYS A 5 12.71 -26.94 -23.41
CA LYS A 5 13.13 -26.07 -22.30
C LYS A 5 12.08 -25.13 -21.70
N ASP A 6 10.88 -24.99 -22.26
CA ASP A 6 9.92 -23.97 -21.81
C ASP A 6 8.54 -24.52 -21.42
N GLN A 7 8.50 -25.61 -20.66
CA GLN A 7 7.29 -25.90 -19.86
C GLN A 7 7.47 -25.23 -18.48
N PRO A 8 6.72 -24.16 -18.17
CA PRO A 8 6.71 -23.65 -16.80
C PRO A 8 6.22 -24.79 -15.91
N SER A 9 7.06 -25.20 -14.96
CA SER A 9 6.72 -26.23 -13.99
C SER A 9 5.40 -25.83 -13.31
N ILE A 10 4.38 -26.68 -13.45
CA ILE A 10 3.00 -26.54 -12.95
C ILE A 10 2.89 -25.94 -11.53
N PRO A 11 3.81 -26.20 -10.57
CA PRO A 11 3.76 -25.58 -9.25
C PRO A 11 3.93 -24.05 -9.23
N GLN A 12 4.71 -23.49 -10.16
CA GLN A 12 5.00 -22.05 -10.18
C GLN A 12 3.83 -21.22 -10.71
N THR A 13 3.01 -21.79 -11.60
CA THR A 13 1.82 -21.12 -12.13
C THR A 13 0.70 -21.09 -11.09
N ILE A 14 0.47 -22.20 -10.37
CA ILE A 14 -0.56 -22.26 -9.31
C ILE A 14 -0.26 -21.25 -8.19
N GLN A 15 0.99 -21.20 -7.71
CA GLN A 15 1.37 -20.24 -6.66
C GLN A 15 1.23 -18.78 -7.13
N ARG A 16 1.49 -18.50 -8.41
CA ARG A 16 1.30 -17.17 -9.01
C ARG A 16 -0.17 -16.78 -9.14
N ASP A 17 -1.05 -17.73 -9.38
CA ASP A 17 -2.50 -17.48 -9.47
C ASP A 17 -3.11 -17.25 -8.09
N GLU A 18 -2.66 -18.01 -7.08
CA GLU A 18 -3.07 -17.84 -5.68
C GLU A 18 -2.65 -16.46 -5.14
N ILE A 19 -1.39 -16.05 -5.34
CA ILE A 19 -0.94 -14.73 -4.87
C ILE A 19 -1.66 -13.60 -5.60
N THR A 20 -1.93 -13.76 -6.90
CA THR A 20 -2.72 -12.80 -7.68
C THR A 20 -4.12 -12.65 -7.10
N THR A 21 -4.77 -13.76 -6.75
CA THR A 21 -6.09 -13.77 -6.12
C THR A 21 -6.05 -13.06 -4.77
N ALA A 22 -5.09 -13.40 -3.91
CA ALA A 22 -4.92 -12.76 -2.60
C ALA A 22 -4.72 -11.24 -2.70
N PHE A 23 -3.91 -10.77 -3.67
CA PHE A 23 -3.74 -9.33 -3.90
C PHE A 23 -5.05 -8.65 -4.29
N ARG A 24 -5.87 -9.27 -5.15
CA ARG A 24 -7.17 -8.73 -5.55
C ARG A 24 -8.13 -8.65 -4.37
N GLU A 25 -8.16 -9.68 -3.52
CA GLU A 25 -8.99 -9.72 -2.31
C GLU A 25 -8.58 -8.62 -1.31
N VAL A 26 -7.27 -8.50 -1.02
CA VAL A 26 -6.74 -7.43 -0.17
C VAL A 26 -7.13 -6.07 -0.74
N PHE A 27 -6.91 -5.87 -2.04
CA PHE A 27 -7.22 -4.61 -2.71
C PHE A 27 -8.72 -4.29 -2.72
N ALA A 28 -9.61 -5.29 -2.71
CA ALA A 28 -11.06 -5.07 -2.71
C ALA A 28 -11.52 -4.31 -1.46
N THR A 29 -10.91 -4.57 -0.30
CA THR A 29 -11.31 -3.97 0.97
C THR A 29 -10.69 -2.59 1.20
N ALA A 30 -11.35 -1.72 1.99
CA ALA A 30 -10.75 -0.43 2.38
C ALA A 30 -9.55 -0.62 3.32
N SER A 31 -9.65 -1.56 4.26
CA SER A 31 -8.56 -1.88 5.21
C SER A 31 -7.34 -2.44 4.49
N GLY A 32 -7.52 -3.33 3.52
CA GLY A 32 -6.40 -3.86 2.73
C GLY A 32 -5.69 -2.77 1.92
N LYS A 33 -6.41 -1.81 1.33
CA LYS A 33 -5.80 -0.63 0.72
C LYS A 33 -4.98 0.19 1.72
N ARG A 34 -5.50 0.43 2.93
CA ARG A 34 -4.76 1.14 4.00
C ARG A 34 -3.46 0.41 4.36
N VAL A 35 -3.51 -0.91 4.52
CA VAL A 35 -2.32 -1.72 4.84
C VAL A 35 -1.31 -1.70 3.70
N LEU A 36 -1.75 -1.90 2.45
CA LEU A 36 -0.86 -1.85 1.28
C LEU A 36 -0.15 -0.49 1.18
N PHE A 37 -0.89 0.60 1.38
CA PHE A 37 -0.33 1.94 1.35
C PHE A 37 0.66 2.16 2.51
N TRP A 38 0.29 1.75 3.73
CA TRP A 38 1.17 1.82 4.89
C TRP A 38 2.48 1.05 4.67
N MET A 39 2.44 -0.14 4.04
CA MET A 39 3.63 -0.91 3.69
C MET A 39 4.54 -0.14 2.71
N LEU A 40 3.96 0.56 1.73
CA LEU A 40 4.73 1.41 0.80
C LEU A 40 5.37 2.60 1.53
N GLU A 41 4.68 3.19 2.51
CA GLU A 41 5.28 4.23 3.37
C GLU A 41 6.48 3.67 4.16
N GLN A 42 6.37 2.45 4.72
CA GLN A 42 7.50 1.82 5.43
C GLN A 42 8.69 1.51 4.51
N CYS A 43 8.42 1.28 3.22
CA CYS A 43 9.45 1.08 2.22
C CYS A 43 10.13 2.38 1.76
N ALA A 44 9.77 3.55 2.33
CA ALA A 44 10.33 4.85 1.99
C ALA A 44 10.23 5.20 0.50
N VAL A 45 9.21 4.68 -0.20
CA VAL A 45 9.06 4.83 -1.66
C VAL A 45 8.77 6.28 -2.07
N TYR A 46 8.22 7.06 -1.12
CA TYR A 46 7.89 8.48 -1.30
C TYR A 46 8.94 9.44 -0.73
N GLN A 47 10.09 8.93 -0.26
CA GLN A 47 11.16 9.73 0.34
C GLN A 47 12.37 9.80 -0.58
N GLU A 48 13.16 10.87 -0.47
CA GLU A 48 14.45 10.95 -1.15
C GLU A 48 15.42 9.90 -0.57
N ALA A 49 16.13 9.21 -1.45
CA ALA A 49 17.05 8.15 -1.05
C ALA A 49 18.36 8.68 -0.46
N TYR A 50 18.79 9.88 -0.86
CA TYR A 50 20.05 10.48 -0.45
C TYR A 50 19.83 11.39 0.75
N ALA A 51 20.36 11.00 1.91
CA ALA A 51 20.25 11.77 3.15
C ALA A 51 21.54 12.56 3.48
N GLY A 52 22.34 12.94 2.47
CA GLY A 52 23.62 13.62 2.66
C GLY A 52 24.80 12.68 2.92
N GLU A 53 25.75 13.11 3.76
CA GLU A 53 27.07 12.46 3.93
C GLU A 53 27.04 11.10 4.67
N LEU A 54 25.91 10.71 5.26
CA LEU A 54 25.76 9.39 5.89
C LEU A 54 25.49 8.29 4.84
N GLY A 55 26.55 7.82 4.17
CA GLY A 55 26.48 6.76 3.15
C GLY A 55 25.74 5.49 3.60
N ASN A 56 25.89 5.08 4.87
CA ASN A 56 25.18 3.91 5.41
C ASN A 56 23.65 4.10 5.48
N ALA A 57 23.19 5.30 5.82
CA ALA A 57 21.76 5.62 5.87
C ALA A 57 21.14 5.63 4.46
N THR A 58 21.90 6.12 3.46
CA THR A 58 21.52 6.09 2.05
C THR A 58 21.37 4.65 1.54
N HIS A 59 22.33 3.76 1.80
CA HIS A 59 22.25 2.35 1.37
C HIS A 59 21.08 1.60 2.02
N TYR A 60 20.83 1.83 3.31
CA TYR A 60 19.69 1.23 4.00
C TYR A 60 18.36 1.70 3.40
N THR A 61 18.23 3.00 3.11
CA THR A 61 17.03 3.58 2.48
C THR A 61 16.79 3.04 1.08
N LEU A 62 17.85 2.93 0.26
CA LEU A 62 17.77 2.30 -1.07
C LEU A 62 17.32 0.84 -1.00
N GLY A 63 17.76 0.09 0.02
CA GLY A 63 17.33 -1.28 0.27
C GLY A 63 15.82 -1.37 0.54
N LYS A 64 15.31 -0.54 1.45
CA LYS A 64 13.86 -0.45 1.74
C LYS A 64 13.04 -0.08 0.49
N GLN A 65 13.50 0.92 -0.26
CA GLN A 65 12.83 1.33 -1.50
C GLN A 65 12.84 0.23 -2.55
N GLY A 66 13.87 -0.62 -2.58
CA GLY A 66 13.92 -1.80 -3.44
C GLY A 66 12.76 -2.76 -3.16
N VAL A 67 12.40 -2.97 -1.89
CA VAL A 67 11.25 -3.80 -1.51
C VAL A 67 9.94 -3.15 -1.95
N GLY A 68 9.77 -1.85 -1.71
CA GLY A 68 8.58 -1.12 -2.12
C GLY A 68 8.38 -1.11 -3.64
N ARG A 69 9.45 -0.97 -4.43
CA ARG A 69 9.40 -1.09 -5.89
C ARG A 69 8.98 -2.47 -6.36
N ARG A 70 9.37 -3.54 -5.66
CA ARG A 70 8.90 -4.91 -5.97
C ARG A 70 7.41 -5.07 -5.70
N LEU A 71 6.90 -4.49 -4.62
CA LEU A 71 5.46 -4.47 -4.34
C LEU A 71 4.68 -3.72 -5.44
N ILE A 72 5.17 -2.55 -5.86
CA ILE A 72 4.55 -1.80 -6.97
C ILE A 72 4.60 -2.60 -8.27
N ALA A 73 5.73 -3.23 -8.58
CA ALA A 73 5.87 -4.08 -9.76
C ALA A 73 4.91 -5.28 -9.74
N GLU A 74 4.64 -5.85 -8.56
CA GLU A 74 3.69 -6.95 -8.41
C GLU A 74 2.24 -6.47 -8.64
N LEU A 75 1.88 -5.27 -8.14
CA LEU A 75 0.60 -4.64 -8.47
C LEU A 75 0.46 -4.39 -9.97
N ASP A 76 1.50 -3.85 -10.60
CA ASP A 76 1.54 -3.57 -12.05
C ASP A 76 1.40 -4.85 -12.89
N ARG A 77 2.09 -5.93 -12.49
CA ARG A 77 1.99 -7.25 -13.11
C ARG A 77 0.57 -7.81 -13.06
N ILE A 78 -0.14 -7.62 -11.95
CA ILE A 78 -1.50 -8.14 -11.75
C ILE A 78 -2.51 -7.32 -12.56
N ASP A 79 -2.43 -6.00 -12.47
CA ASP A 79 -3.23 -5.03 -13.22
C ASP A 79 -2.56 -3.64 -13.10
N PRO A 80 -2.06 -3.05 -14.21
CA PRO A 80 -1.34 -1.77 -14.21
C PRO A 80 -2.09 -0.60 -13.58
N THR A 81 -3.41 -0.71 -13.45
CA THR A 81 -4.25 0.33 -12.84
C THR A 81 -4.29 0.26 -11.32
N LEU A 82 -3.85 -0.85 -10.68
CA LEU A 82 -3.98 -1.05 -9.24
C LEU A 82 -3.20 -0.02 -8.43
N TYR A 83 -1.95 0.27 -8.81
CA TYR A 83 -1.15 1.24 -8.05
C TYR A 83 -1.70 2.67 -8.18
N PRO A 84 -2.01 3.21 -9.38
CA PRO A 84 -2.73 4.48 -9.49
C PRO A 84 -4.04 4.52 -8.71
N ARG A 85 -4.85 3.45 -8.79
CA ARG A 85 -6.12 3.35 -8.05
C ARG A 85 -5.92 3.31 -6.53
N LEU A 86 -4.83 2.72 -6.05
CA LEU A 86 -4.48 2.74 -4.63
C LEU A 86 -4.27 4.17 -4.14
N LEU A 87 -3.49 4.96 -4.89
CA LEU A 87 -3.18 6.35 -4.53
C LEU A 87 -4.44 7.21 -4.45
N LEU A 88 -5.33 7.08 -5.44
CA LEU A 88 -6.61 7.78 -5.46
C LEU A 88 -7.50 7.35 -4.29
N ALA A 89 -7.66 6.03 -4.08
CA ALA A 89 -8.48 5.52 -3.00
C ALA A 89 -7.98 5.94 -1.61
N ILE A 90 -6.67 6.07 -1.41
CA ILE A 90 -6.12 6.53 -0.13
C ILE A 90 -6.37 8.02 0.11
N ALA A 91 -6.34 8.84 -0.94
CA ALA A 91 -6.74 10.24 -0.82
C ALA A 91 -8.21 10.35 -0.36
N ASP A 92 -9.11 9.58 -0.97
CA ASP A 92 -10.53 9.55 -0.62
C ASP A 92 -10.76 9.03 0.81
N LEU A 93 -10.07 7.94 1.19
CA LEU A 93 -10.16 7.36 2.54
C LEU A 93 -9.67 8.35 3.60
N ARG A 94 -8.54 9.04 3.37
CA ARG A 94 -8.01 10.05 4.30
C ARG A 94 -8.96 11.25 4.43
N ALA A 95 -9.60 11.68 3.34
CA ALA A 95 -10.59 12.76 3.38
C ALA A 95 -11.83 12.34 4.19
N THR A 96 -12.31 11.11 3.99
CA THR A 96 -13.44 10.54 4.73
C THR A 96 -13.13 10.41 6.22
N ASP A 97 -11.95 9.89 6.56
CA ASP A 97 -11.50 9.73 7.95
C ASP A 97 -11.39 11.08 8.67
N LYS A 98 -10.90 12.12 7.96
CA LYS A 98 -10.84 13.49 8.49
C LYS A 98 -12.23 14.08 8.75
N ALA A 99 -13.18 13.88 7.83
CA ALA A 99 -14.55 14.36 7.99
C ALA A 99 -15.25 13.65 9.17
N ALA A 100 -15.06 12.33 9.29
CA ALA A 100 -15.61 11.55 10.40
C ALA A 100 -14.99 11.93 11.76
N ALA A 101 -13.71 12.30 11.80
CA ALA A 101 -13.07 12.80 13.01
C ALA A 101 -13.61 14.17 13.42
N ALA A 102 -13.82 15.09 12.46
CA ALA A 102 -14.39 16.41 12.72
C ALA A 102 -15.82 16.31 13.28
N SER A 103 -16.68 15.46 12.69
CA SER A 103 -18.05 15.30 13.18
C SER A 103 -18.13 14.70 14.59
N ARG A 104 -17.17 13.85 14.98
CA ARG A 104 -17.10 13.30 16.33
C ARG A 104 -16.68 14.37 17.35
N ALA A 105 -15.69 15.20 17.00
CA ALA A 105 -15.27 16.30 17.87
C ALA A 105 -16.41 17.30 18.10
N GLU A 106 -17.18 17.64 17.07
CA GLU A 106 -18.36 18.54 17.19
C GLU A 106 -19.46 17.96 18.09
N GLN A 107 -19.65 16.64 18.10
CA GLN A 107 -20.61 15.96 18.98
C GLN A 107 -20.12 15.95 20.44
N GLU A 108 -18.83 15.70 20.66
CA GLU A 108 -18.23 15.68 22.00
C GLU A 108 -18.19 17.08 22.64
N GLU A 109 -17.99 18.16 21.87
CA GLU A 109 -18.04 19.55 22.37
C GLU A 109 -19.46 20.03 22.71
N GLY A 110 -20.49 19.43 22.10
CA GLY A 110 -21.90 19.79 22.35
C GLY A 110 -22.51 19.17 23.60
N GLU A 111 -21.97 18.06 24.10
CA GLU A 111 -22.49 17.34 25.27
C GLU A 111 -22.01 17.92 26.62
N ASP A 112 -20.90 18.67 26.64
CA ASP A 112 -20.32 19.24 27.88
C ASP A 112 -21.01 20.53 28.36
N HIS A 113 -21.95 21.12 27.58
CA HIS A 113 -22.61 22.39 27.92
C HIS A 113 -24.01 22.24 28.56
N ASP A 114 -24.51 21.02 28.76
CA ASP A 114 -25.86 20.75 29.31
C ASP A 114 -25.85 20.21 30.76
N ILE A 115 -24.74 20.36 31.50
CA ILE A 115 -24.63 20.00 32.92
C ILE A 115 -24.37 21.25 33.78
N ASP A 116 -25.28 22.22 33.77
CA ASP A 116 -25.42 23.20 34.84
C ASP A 116 -26.83 23.84 34.76
N ALA A 117 -27.80 23.20 35.42
CA ALA A 117 -29.16 23.70 35.64
C ALA A 117 -29.54 23.60 37.13
#